data_AF-A0A0P7AZN0-F1
#
_entry.id   AF-A0A0P7AZN0-F1
#
_cell.length_a   1.000
_cell.length_b   1.000
_cell.length_c   1.000
_cell.angle_alpha   90.00
_cell.angle_beta   90.00
_cell.angle_gamma   90.00
#
_symmetry.space_group_name_H-M   'P 1'
#
loop_
_entity.id
_entity.type
_entity.pdbx_description
1 polymer ?
#
loop_
_entity_poly.entity_id
_entity_poly.type
_entity_poly.pdbx_seq_one_letter_code
_entity_poly.pdbx_strand_id
1 'polypeptide(L)'
;MKIQRDKLHQYQRRVTVLTDKETDIAKQMLAKGDKKRALLALRRKKYQQSLLAKTDAQLEQLEKLTSNVEFALIQKDVVFGLQQGTKVLKEIHTEMGGIEHVEKLMGETADAIAYQNVGYPEVSEMLGGRISNHDEEEVEDELAALEAEMSGPELPAVPDTDLPVKQANAETEPQAARVKQPAMLAA
;
A
#
# COMPACT_ATOMS: atom_id res chain seq x y z
N MET A 1 7.05 31.27 3.08
CA MET A 1 5.58 31.36 2.93
C MET A 1 4.83 31.68 4.23
N LYS A 2 5.08 30.97 5.35
CA LYS A 2 4.40 31.20 6.65
C LYS A 2 4.35 32.67 7.11
N ILE A 3 5.48 33.37 7.09
CA ILE A 3 5.56 34.79 7.52
C ILE A 3 4.67 35.72 6.68
N GLN A 4 4.55 35.47 5.37
CA GLN A 4 3.71 36.29 4.48
C GLN A 4 2.22 36.05 4.76
N ARG A 5 1.83 34.79 4.98
CA ARG A 5 0.47 34.41 5.40
C ARG A 5 0.09 35.09 6.72
N ASP A 6 0.97 35.02 7.72
CA ASP A 6 0.74 35.64 9.03
C ASP A 6 0.58 37.16 8.93
N LYS A 7 1.39 37.81 8.08
CA LYS A 7 1.26 39.26 7.80
C LYS A 7 -0.08 39.60 7.14
N LEU A 8 -0.55 38.80 6.18
CA LEU A 8 -1.84 39.01 5.53
C LEU A 8 -3.00 38.83 6.52
N HIS A 9 -2.96 37.83 7.40
CA HIS A 9 -3.97 37.68 8.47
C HIS A 9 -3.96 38.84 9.47
N GLN A 10 -2.78 39.33 9.86
CA GLN A 10 -2.67 40.52 10.72
C GLN A 10 -3.27 41.75 10.04
N TYR A 11 -3.01 41.90 8.73
CA TYR A 11 -3.58 42.98 7.94
C TYR A 11 -5.11 42.88 7.86
N GLN A 12 -5.64 41.69 7.58
CA GLN A 12 -7.08 41.39 7.53
C GLN A 12 -7.76 41.83 8.84
N ARG A 13 -7.25 41.39 9.99
CA ARG A 13 -7.77 41.78 11.32
C ARG A 13 -7.76 43.28 11.53
N ARG A 14 -6.67 43.95 11.15
CA ARG A 14 -6.53 45.40 11.31
C ARG A 14 -7.54 46.16 10.44
N VAL A 15 -7.76 45.71 9.20
CA VAL A 15 -8.71 46.35 8.29
C VAL A 15 -10.16 46.10 8.75
N THR A 16 -10.51 44.92 9.24
CA THR A 16 -11.86 44.63 9.79
C THR A 16 -12.22 45.61 10.91
N VAL A 17 -11.32 45.80 11.88
CA VAL A 17 -11.52 46.76 12.98
C VAL A 17 -11.67 48.19 12.46
N LEU A 18 -10.96 48.55 11.39
CA LEU A 18 -11.09 49.87 10.77
C LEU A 18 -12.44 50.05 10.07
N THR A 19 -12.91 49.05 9.33
CA THR A 19 -14.22 49.09 8.67
C THR A 19 -15.38 49.19 9.66
N ASP A 20 -15.27 48.55 10.83
CA ASP A 20 -16.29 48.67 11.89
C ASP A 20 -16.35 50.10 12.43
N LYS A 21 -15.18 50.69 12.73
CA LYS A 21 -15.06 52.10 13.14
C LYS A 21 -15.63 53.06 12.11
N GLU A 22 -15.35 52.85 10.82
CA GLU A 22 -15.90 53.68 9.74
C GLU A 22 -17.43 53.54 9.62
N THR A 23 -17.98 52.37 9.95
CA THR A 23 -19.42 52.15 10.02
C THR A 23 -20.05 52.95 11.15
N ASP A 24 -19.42 52.97 12.33
CA ASP A 24 -19.91 53.73 13.47
C ASP A 24 -19.79 55.25 13.25
N ILE A 25 -18.69 55.71 12.66
CA ILE A 25 -18.54 57.12 12.26
C ILE A 25 -19.62 57.51 11.25
N ALA A 26 -19.93 56.66 10.27
CA ALA A 26 -21.00 56.92 9.32
C ALA A 26 -22.38 57.04 10.01
N LYS A 27 -22.70 56.16 10.96
CA LYS A 27 -23.93 56.24 11.76
C LYS A 27 -24.01 57.53 12.58
N GLN A 28 -22.92 57.92 13.24
CA GLN A 28 -22.86 59.14 14.04
C GLN A 28 -23.02 60.41 13.18
N MET A 29 -22.41 60.45 11.99
CA MET A 29 -22.54 61.59 11.07
C MET A 29 -23.95 61.69 10.48
N LEU A 30 -24.60 60.55 10.21
CA LEU A 30 -26.02 60.52 9.79
C LEU A 30 -26.95 61.04 10.89
N ALA A 31 -26.73 60.64 12.15
CA ALA A 31 -27.51 61.14 13.28
C ALA A 31 -27.39 62.66 13.48
N LYS A 32 -26.24 63.24 13.11
CA LYS A 32 -25.98 64.69 13.13
C LYS A 32 -26.47 65.43 11.88
N GLY A 33 -27.05 64.74 10.90
CA GLY A 33 -27.52 65.32 9.64
C GLY A 33 -26.42 65.62 8.60
N ASP A 34 -25.15 65.30 8.88
CA ASP A 34 -24.03 65.58 7.97
C ASP A 34 -23.84 64.44 6.95
N LYS A 35 -24.67 64.49 5.91
CA LYS A 35 -24.70 63.49 4.83
C LYS A 35 -23.40 63.45 4.01
N LYS A 36 -22.71 64.58 3.85
CA LYS A 36 -21.46 64.64 3.06
C LYS A 36 -20.34 63.86 3.75
N ARG A 37 -20.19 64.03 5.07
CA ARG A 37 -19.20 63.27 5.85
C ARG A 37 -19.55 61.79 5.97
N ALA A 38 -20.82 61.46 6.12
CA ALA A 38 -21.28 60.07 6.12
C ALA A 38 -20.93 59.34 4.80
N LEU A 39 -21.16 59.99 3.65
CA LEU A 39 -20.79 59.44 2.34
C LEU A 39 -19.28 59.21 2.20
N LEU A 40 -18.45 60.12 2.73
CA LEU A 40 -17.00 59.95 2.71
C LEU A 40 -16.54 58.74 3.53
N ALA A 41 -17.12 58.55 4.73
CA ALA A 41 -16.83 57.38 5.58
C ALA A 41 -17.24 56.08 4.89
N LEU A 42 -18.41 56.03 4.25
CA LEU A 42 -18.86 54.86 3.49
C LEU A 42 -17.99 54.56 2.27
N ARG A 43 -17.46 55.58 1.59
CA ARG A 43 -16.50 55.38 0.47
C ARG A 43 -15.18 54.77 0.96
N ARG A 44 -14.65 55.25 2.09
CA ARG A 44 -13.46 54.65 2.71
C ARG A 44 -13.70 53.20 3.11
N LYS A 45 -14.88 52.91 3.68
CA LYS A 45 -15.26 51.55 4.05
C LYS A 45 -15.26 50.63 2.83
N LYS A 46 -15.88 51.08 1.74
CA LYS A 46 -15.94 50.29 0.50
C LYS A 46 -14.57 50.04 -0.12
N TYR A 47 -13.66 51.02 -0.04
CA TYR A 47 -12.28 50.85 -0.47
C TYR A 47 -11.54 49.80 0.37
N GLN A 48 -11.68 49.85 1.70
CA GLN A 48 -11.09 48.87 2.61
C GLN A 48 -11.66 47.46 2.40
N GLN A 49 -12.96 47.32 2.15
CA GLN A 49 -13.58 46.05 1.79
C GLN A 49 -13.03 45.48 0.48
N SER A 50 -12.79 46.33 -0.53
CA SER A 50 -12.12 45.90 -1.77
C SER A 50 -10.69 45.41 -1.51
N LEU A 51 -9.98 46.04 -0.57
CA LEU A 51 -8.63 45.66 -0.20
C LEU A 51 -8.58 44.35 0.58
N LEU A 52 -9.58 44.11 1.45
CA LEU A 52 -9.81 42.81 2.10
C LEU A 52 -10.04 41.71 1.07
N ALA A 53 -10.95 41.92 0.11
CA ALA A 53 -11.21 40.92 -0.94
C ALA A 53 -9.96 40.56 -1.75
N LYS A 54 -9.10 41.55 -2.06
CA LYS A 54 -7.81 41.30 -2.71
C LYS A 54 -6.85 40.51 -1.82
N THR A 55 -6.85 40.78 -0.51
CA THR A 55 -6.03 40.07 0.47
C THR A 55 -6.46 38.61 0.60
N ASP A 56 -7.77 38.35 0.62
CA ASP A 56 -8.33 37.00 0.67
C ASP A 56 -7.95 36.19 -0.58
N ALA A 57 -8.02 36.80 -1.77
CA ALA A 57 -7.57 36.17 -3.01
C ALA A 57 -6.06 35.85 -3.00
N GLN A 58 -5.24 36.73 -2.43
CA GLN A 58 -3.81 36.50 -2.28
C GLN A 58 -3.49 35.38 -1.26
N LEU A 59 -4.27 35.28 -0.18
CA LEU A 59 -4.16 34.18 0.79
C LEU A 59 -4.46 32.84 0.12
N GLU A 60 -5.55 32.75 -0.65
CA GLU A 60 -5.90 31.55 -1.41
C GLU A 60 -4.77 31.15 -2.38
N GLN A 61 -4.18 32.13 -3.08
CA GLN A 61 -3.06 31.88 -3.98
C GLN A 61 -1.81 31.37 -3.23
N LEU A 62 -1.53 31.88 -2.04
CA LEU A 62 -0.41 31.41 -1.20
C LEU A 62 -0.65 29.99 -0.68
N GLU A 63 -1.89 29.63 -0.35
CA GLU A 63 -2.26 28.27 0.06
C GLU A 63 -2.04 27.28 -1.09
N LYS A 64 -2.52 27.61 -2.30
CA LYS A 64 -2.25 26.83 -3.51
C LYS A 64 -0.76 26.66 -3.77
N LEU A 65 0.02 27.75 -3.67
CA LEU A 65 1.46 27.69 -3.88
C LEU A 65 2.16 26.84 -2.82
N THR A 66 1.72 26.90 -1.57
CA THR A 66 2.26 26.08 -0.49
C THR A 66 2.00 24.59 -0.75
N SER A 67 0.75 24.23 -1.09
CA SER A 67 0.39 22.85 -1.44
C SER A 67 1.18 22.33 -2.65
N ASN A 68 1.37 23.15 -3.68
CA ASN A 68 2.19 22.78 -4.84
C ASN A 68 3.66 22.51 -4.46
N VAL A 69 4.24 23.31 -3.57
CA VAL A 69 5.61 23.09 -3.09
C VAL A 69 5.70 21.82 -2.24
N GLU A 70 4.74 21.58 -1.35
CA GLU A 70 4.67 20.35 -0.56
C GLU A 70 4.56 19.11 -1.44
N PHE A 71 3.72 19.16 -2.46
CA PHE A 71 3.61 18.08 -3.45
C PHE A 71 4.90 17.89 -4.23
N ALA A 72 5.56 18.97 -4.66
CA ALA A 72 6.86 18.89 -5.36
C ALA A 72 7.95 18.28 -4.47
N LEU A 73 7.93 18.52 -3.15
CA LEU A 73 8.84 17.87 -2.20
C LEU A 73 8.59 16.36 -2.14
N ILE A 74 7.33 15.94 -2.03
CA ILE A 74 6.97 14.51 -2.07
C ILE A 74 7.38 13.87 -3.39
N GLN A 75 7.12 14.54 -4.52
CA GLN A 75 7.53 14.06 -5.84
C GLN A 75 9.04 13.86 -5.93
N LYS A 76 9.83 14.81 -5.41
CA LYS A 76 11.29 14.70 -5.34
C LYS A 76 11.70 13.44 -4.56
N ASP A 77 11.09 13.21 -3.40
CA ASP A 77 11.42 12.08 -2.54
C ASP A 77 11.02 10.74 -3.20
N VAL A 78 9.87 10.69 -3.87
CA VAL A 78 9.43 9.51 -4.66
C VAL A 78 10.42 9.23 -5.79
N VAL A 79 10.82 10.24 -6.56
CA VAL A 79 11.80 10.08 -7.65
C VAL A 79 13.13 9.60 -7.10
N PHE A 80 13.59 10.14 -5.97
CA PHE A 80 14.82 9.70 -5.32
C PHE A 80 14.73 8.24 -4.82
N GLY A 81 13.59 7.84 -4.26
CA GLY A 81 13.30 6.46 -3.88
C GLY A 81 13.30 5.50 -5.07
N LEU A 82 12.65 5.88 -6.17
CA LEU A 82 12.65 5.10 -7.42
C LEU A 82 14.07 4.96 -8.00
N GLN A 83 14.87 6.02 -7.96
CA GLN A 83 16.26 5.97 -8.40
C GLN A 83 17.10 5.02 -7.56
N GLN A 84 16.94 5.03 -6.22
CA GLN A 84 17.61 4.08 -5.35
C GLN A 84 17.14 2.64 -5.58
N GLY A 85 15.83 2.41 -5.64
CA GLY A 85 15.28 1.09 -5.95
C GLY A 85 15.76 0.56 -7.30
N THR A 86 15.86 1.43 -8.31
CA THR A 86 16.41 1.07 -9.63
C THR A 86 17.89 0.70 -9.53
N LYS A 87 18.68 1.38 -8.70
CA LYS A 87 20.10 1.02 -8.49
C LYS A 87 20.24 -0.34 -7.83
N VAL A 88 19.50 -0.59 -6.75
CA VAL A 88 19.48 -1.88 -6.06
C VAL A 88 19.02 -2.99 -7.00
N LEU A 89 17.98 -2.75 -7.80
CA LEU A 89 17.51 -3.74 -8.78
C LEU A 89 18.57 -4.03 -9.85
N LYS A 90 19.35 -3.03 -10.28
CA LYS A 90 20.48 -3.23 -11.19
C LYS A 90 21.59 -4.05 -10.54
N GLU A 91 21.92 -3.78 -9.28
CA GLU A 91 22.89 -4.57 -8.50
C GLU A 91 22.45 -6.03 -8.40
N ILE A 92 21.21 -6.29 -7.99
CA ILE A 92 20.61 -7.63 -7.96
C ILE A 92 20.64 -8.28 -9.34
N HIS A 93 20.28 -7.55 -10.39
CA HIS A 93 20.31 -8.07 -11.76
C HIS A 93 21.73 -8.44 -12.20
N THR A 94 22.74 -7.67 -11.81
CA THR A 94 24.15 -8.00 -12.07
C THR A 94 24.61 -9.21 -11.25
N GLU A 95 24.24 -9.30 -9.97
CA GLU A 95 24.58 -10.44 -9.10
C GLU A 95 23.90 -11.75 -9.54
N MET A 96 22.65 -11.68 -10.03
CA MET A 96 21.94 -12.83 -10.60
C MET A 96 22.39 -13.19 -12.02
N GLY A 97 23.48 -12.59 -12.52
CA GLY A 97 24.10 -12.95 -13.81
C GLY A 97 23.40 -12.37 -15.04
N GLY A 98 22.48 -11.42 -14.86
CA GLY A 98 21.78 -10.71 -15.92
C GLY A 98 20.97 -11.59 -16.86
N ILE A 99 20.66 -11.05 -18.05
CA ILE A 99 19.89 -11.75 -19.08
C ILE A 99 20.62 -13.02 -19.54
N GLU A 100 21.94 -13.00 -19.64
CA GLU A 100 22.74 -14.13 -20.11
C GLU A 100 22.63 -15.35 -19.17
N HIS A 101 22.60 -15.14 -17.84
CA HIS A 101 22.40 -16.24 -16.90
C HIS A 101 20.96 -16.76 -16.93
N VAL A 102 19.97 -15.88 -17.10
CA VAL A 102 18.57 -16.28 -17.26
C VAL A 102 18.36 -17.06 -18.57
N GLU A 103 18.93 -16.61 -19.68
CA GLU A 103 18.89 -17.30 -20.98
C GLU A 103 19.59 -18.65 -20.91
N LYS A 104 20.76 -18.72 -20.25
CA LYS A 104 21.48 -19.97 -20.02
C LYS A 104 20.66 -20.95 -19.17
N LEU A 105 20.06 -20.50 -18.08
CA LEU A 105 19.23 -21.33 -17.20
C LEU A 105 17.98 -21.83 -17.93
N MET A 106 17.33 -20.97 -18.75
CA MET A 106 16.20 -21.38 -19.58
C MET A 106 16.61 -22.39 -20.66
N GLY A 107 17.77 -22.24 -21.28
CA GLY A 107 18.35 -23.19 -22.23
C GLY A 107 18.65 -24.55 -21.58
N GLU A 108 19.35 -24.55 -20.44
CA GLU A 108 19.65 -25.77 -19.66
C GLU A 108 18.37 -26.49 -19.21
N THR A 109 17.32 -25.75 -18.86
CA THR A 109 16.02 -26.32 -18.48
C THR A 109 15.28 -26.89 -19.70
N ALA A 110 15.29 -26.18 -20.83
CA ALA A 110 14.68 -26.67 -22.07
C ALA A 110 15.38 -27.93 -22.59
N ASP A 111 16.71 -27.99 -22.53
CA ASP A 111 17.52 -29.14 -22.91
C ASP A 111 17.28 -30.32 -21.96
N ALA A 112 17.17 -30.08 -20.64
CA ALA A 112 16.83 -31.12 -19.67
C ALA A 112 15.42 -31.70 -19.91
N ILE A 113 14.44 -30.84 -20.21
CA ILE A 113 13.08 -31.27 -20.56
C ILE A 113 13.08 -32.04 -21.89
N ALA A 114 13.85 -31.60 -22.89
CA ALA A 114 13.98 -32.30 -24.16
C ALA A 114 14.65 -33.68 -23.98
N TYR A 115 15.71 -33.77 -23.17
CA TYR A 115 16.33 -35.05 -22.82
C TYR A 115 15.36 -35.98 -22.09
N GLN A 116 14.56 -35.46 -21.16
CA GLN A 116 13.54 -36.23 -20.46
C GLN A 116 12.40 -36.67 -21.40
N ASN A 117 11.96 -35.81 -22.32
CA ASN A 117 10.83 -36.13 -23.20
C ASN A 117 11.22 -36.98 -24.42
N VAL A 118 12.45 -36.88 -24.92
CA VAL A 118 12.94 -37.61 -26.09
C VAL A 118 13.75 -38.86 -25.69
N GLY A 119 14.50 -38.80 -24.59
CA GLY A 119 15.30 -39.93 -24.11
C GLY A 119 14.46 -41.05 -23.49
N TYR A 120 13.37 -40.73 -22.80
CA TYR A 120 12.48 -41.75 -22.24
C TYR A 120 11.84 -42.67 -23.30
N PRO A 121 11.24 -42.15 -24.40
CA PRO A 121 10.68 -43.02 -25.44
C PRO A 121 11.74 -43.81 -26.20
N GLU A 122 12.93 -43.24 -26.47
CA GLU A 122 14.02 -43.99 -27.12
C GLU A 122 14.55 -45.13 -26.23
N VAL A 123 14.74 -44.87 -24.94
CA VAL A 123 15.15 -45.92 -23.99
C VAL A 123 14.04 -46.96 -23.83
N SER A 124 12.78 -46.54 -23.75
CA SER A 124 11.62 -47.44 -23.67
C SER A 124 11.47 -48.30 -24.93
N GLU A 125 11.72 -47.76 -26.12
CA GLU A 125 11.65 -48.49 -27.39
C GLU A 125 12.84 -49.44 -27.55
N MET A 126 14.05 -49.01 -27.17
CA MET A 126 15.24 -49.88 -27.16
C MET A 126 15.13 -51.01 -26.13
N LEU A 127 14.44 -50.77 -25.01
CA LEU A 127 14.22 -51.77 -23.96
C LEU A 127 13.10 -52.74 -24.36
N GLY A 128 11.96 -52.24 -24.85
CA GLY A 128 10.86 -53.08 -25.37
C GLY A 128 11.24 -53.91 -26.61
N GLY A 129 12.25 -53.49 -27.39
CA GLY A 129 12.79 -54.29 -28.49
C GLY A 129 13.82 -55.36 -28.09
N ARG A 130 14.27 -55.38 -26.83
CA ARG A 130 15.32 -56.28 -26.32
C ARG A 130 14.87 -57.23 -25.21
N ILE A 131 13.78 -56.94 -24.54
CA ILE A 131 13.17 -57.78 -23.52
C ILE A 131 12.35 -58.86 -24.24
N SER A 132 12.42 -60.12 -23.79
CA SER A 132 11.57 -61.19 -24.32
C SER A 132 10.23 -61.19 -23.62
N ASN A 133 9.18 -61.73 -24.25
CA ASN A 133 7.85 -61.80 -23.64
C ASN A 133 7.84 -62.50 -22.26
N HIS A 134 8.79 -63.40 -22.00
CA HIS A 134 8.93 -64.06 -20.70
C HIS A 134 9.50 -63.11 -19.64
N ASP A 135 10.46 -62.28 -20.02
CA ASP A 135 11.02 -61.25 -19.14
C ASP A 135 10.00 -60.14 -18.87
N GLU A 136 9.10 -59.83 -19.82
CA GLU A 136 7.97 -58.90 -19.59
C GLU A 136 6.99 -59.46 -18.55
N GLU A 137 6.67 -60.75 -18.62
CA GLU A 137 5.78 -61.43 -17.67
C GLU A 137 6.40 -61.47 -16.25
N GLU A 138 7.70 -61.73 -16.12
CA GLU A 138 8.40 -61.66 -14.83
C GLU A 138 8.38 -60.24 -14.22
N VAL A 139 8.52 -59.21 -15.05
CA VAL A 139 8.45 -57.81 -14.61
C VAL A 139 7.03 -57.41 -14.19
N GLU A 140 6.00 -57.87 -14.90
CA GLU A 140 4.60 -57.65 -14.53
C GLU A 140 4.26 -58.33 -13.19
N ASP A 141 4.75 -59.54 -12.96
CA ASP A 141 4.58 -60.25 -11.70
C ASP A 141 5.28 -59.53 -10.53
N GLU A 142 6.51 -59.03 -10.74
CA GLU A 142 7.24 -58.26 -9.72
C GLU A 142 6.54 -56.92 -9.42
N LEU A 143 6.01 -56.25 -10.45
CA LEU A 143 5.21 -55.03 -10.28
C LEU A 143 3.95 -55.31 -9.46
N ALA A 144 3.22 -56.38 -9.77
CA ALA A 144 2.01 -56.78 -9.03
C ALA A 144 2.33 -57.12 -7.56
N ALA A 145 3.48 -57.75 -7.30
CA ALA A 145 3.94 -58.03 -5.94
C ALA A 145 4.24 -56.74 -5.15
N LEU A 146 4.90 -55.76 -5.78
CA LEU A 146 5.17 -54.45 -5.17
C LEU A 146 3.89 -53.63 -4.95
N GLU A 147 2.93 -53.68 -5.89
CA GLU A 147 1.63 -53.04 -5.73
C GLU A 147 0.82 -53.67 -4.59
N ALA A 148 0.89 -54.99 -4.41
CA ALA A 148 0.27 -55.69 -3.29
C ALA A 148 0.95 -55.36 -1.95
N GLU A 149 2.27 -55.19 -1.94
CA GLU A 149 3.04 -54.76 -0.77
C GLU A 149 2.73 -53.30 -0.38
N MET A 150 2.52 -52.43 -1.38
CA MET A 150 2.14 -51.03 -1.16
C MET A 150 0.66 -50.81 -0.84
N SER A 151 -0.25 -51.65 -1.37
CA SER A 151 -1.69 -51.52 -1.11
C SER A 151 -2.10 -51.94 0.30
N GLY A 152 -1.37 -52.85 0.96
CA GLY A 152 -1.77 -53.39 2.26
C GLY A 152 -3.15 -54.09 2.25
N PRO A 153 -3.55 -54.80 3.31
CA PRO A 153 -4.84 -55.49 3.33
C PRO A 153 -6.00 -54.46 3.33
N GLU A 154 -7.03 -54.69 2.50
CA GLU A 154 -8.29 -53.94 2.55
C GLU A 154 -8.84 -53.93 3.98
N LEU A 155 -8.75 -52.78 4.66
CA LEU A 155 -9.35 -52.60 5.96
C LEU A 155 -10.87 -52.62 5.82
N PRO A 156 -11.61 -53.38 6.66
CA PRO A 156 -13.06 -53.49 6.55
C PRO A 156 -13.74 -52.14 6.78
N ALA A 157 -14.79 -51.86 6.00
CA ALA A 157 -15.57 -50.63 6.10
C ALA A 157 -16.10 -50.42 7.53
N VAL A 158 -15.81 -49.24 8.09
CA VAL A 158 -16.26 -48.84 9.43
C VAL A 158 -17.79 -48.71 9.43
N PRO A 159 -18.52 -49.24 10.44
CA PRO A 159 -19.99 -49.14 10.48
C PRO A 159 -20.47 -47.69 10.58
N ASP A 160 -21.42 -47.31 9.70
CA ASP A 160 -22.19 -46.07 9.78
C ASP A 160 -23.13 -46.08 10.99
N THR A 161 -22.62 -45.70 12.15
CA THR A 161 -23.47 -45.30 13.29
C THR A 161 -23.28 -43.82 13.57
N ASP A 162 -24.30 -43.03 13.23
CA ASP A 162 -24.35 -41.58 13.47
C ASP A 162 -24.11 -41.25 14.95
N LEU A 163 -23.02 -40.53 15.21
CA LEU A 163 -22.75 -39.93 16.52
C LEU A 163 -23.36 -38.52 16.59
N PRO A 164 -24.08 -38.17 17.68
CA PRO A 164 -24.92 -36.98 17.71
C PRO A 164 -24.10 -35.68 17.76
N VAL A 165 -24.44 -34.75 16.86
CA VAL A 165 -23.85 -33.42 16.74
C VAL A 165 -24.30 -32.53 17.91
N LYS A 166 -23.37 -32.13 18.79
CA LYS A 166 -23.64 -31.13 19.82
C LYS A 166 -23.28 -29.74 19.30
N GLN A 167 -24.31 -28.99 18.88
CA GLN A 167 -24.22 -27.57 18.55
C GLN A 167 -23.98 -26.75 19.83
N ALA A 168 -23.04 -25.80 19.79
CA ALA A 168 -22.94 -24.74 20.80
C ALA A 168 -22.59 -23.41 20.11
N ASN A 169 -23.63 -22.59 19.92
CA ASN A 169 -23.52 -21.17 19.60
C ASN A 169 -23.21 -20.36 20.87
N ALA A 170 -22.33 -19.37 20.69
CA ALA A 170 -22.37 -17.99 21.20
C ALA A 170 -22.35 -17.65 22.71
N GLU A 171 -21.43 -16.72 23.01
CA GLU A 171 -21.49 -15.60 23.98
C GLU A 171 -21.37 -15.86 25.49
N THR A 172 -20.25 -15.43 26.11
CA THR A 172 -20.21 -14.25 27.03
C THR A 172 -18.79 -13.94 27.55
N GLU A 173 -18.39 -12.66 27.45
CA GLU A 173 -17.33 -11.94 28.19
C GLU A 173 -17.67 -11.78 29.71
N PRO A 174 -16.89 -11.12 30.62
CA PRO A 174 -15.54 -10.50 30.56
C PRO A 174 -14.63 -10.71 31.84
N GLN A 175 -13.47 -10.01 31.87
CA GLN A 175 -12.71 -9.48 33.03
C GLN A 175 -11.83 -10.42 33.90
N ALA A 176 -10.52 -10.12 34.00
CA ALA A 176 -9.96 -9.30 35.10
C ALA A 176 -8.43 -9.40 35.18
N ALA A 177 -7.80 -8.24 35.32
CA ALA A 177 -6.36 -8.02 35.47
C ALA A 177 -5.77 -8.49 36.81
N ARG A 178 -4.50 -8.88 36.83
CA ARG A 178 -3.61 -8.53 37.95
C ARG A 178 -2.14 -8.42 37.54
N VAL A 179 -1.63 -7.21 37.73
CA VAL A 179 -0.26 -6.72 37.52
C VAL A 179 0.58 -6.95 38.79
N LYS A 180 1.91 -7.17 38.62
CA LYS A 180 3.06 -6.53 39.33
C LYS A 180 4.23 -7.50 39.66
N GLN A 181 5.32 -7.41 38.88
CA GLN A 181 6.73 -7.04 39.20
C GLN A 181 7.37 -7.41 40.58
N PRO A 182 8.71 -7.29 40.79
CA PRO A 182 9.93 -7.47 39.96
C PRO A 182 11.13 -8.14 40.73
N ALA A 183 12.35 -8.12 40.12
CA ALA A 183 13.70 -8.01 40.72
C ALA A 183 14.68 -9.22 40.73
N MET A 184 15.80 -9.03 40.01
CA MET A 184 17.23 -9.19 40.38
C MET A 184 17.76 -10.52 40.92
N LEU A 185 18.78 -11.08 40.25
CA LEU A 185 20.05 -11.67 40.78
C LEU A 185 20.81 -12.22 39.55
N ALA A 186 21.91 -11.66 39.04
CA ALA A 186 23.26 -11.62 39.61
C ALA A 186 23.79 -13.00 40.05
N ALA A 187 24.51 -13.67 39.15
CA ALA A 187 25.67 -14.53 39.43
C ALA A 187 26.44 -14.73 38.11
#